data_AF-A0AAX6PXD8-F1
#
_entry.id   AF-A0AAX6PXD8-F1
#
_cell.length_a   1.000
_cell.length_b   1.000
_cell.length_c   1.000
_cell.angle_alpha   90.00
_cell.angle_beta   90.00
_cell.angle_gamma   90.00
#
_symmetry.space_group_name_H-M   'P 1'
#
loop_
_entity.id
_entity.type
_entity.pdbx_description
1 polymer ?
#
loop_
_entity_poly.entity_id
_entity_poly.type
_entity_poly.pdbx_seq_one_letter_code
_entity_poly.pdbx_strand_id
1 'polypeptide(L)'
;MSCARGALCRACLALAAALAALLLLPLPRPPAPARLPAAVVVASPSLRPDDDIFIAVKTTRKNHGPRLGLLLRTWISRARPQTFIFTDGDDPELQRQAGSHIINTNCSAVRTRQALCCKMSVEYDKFIESGRKWFCHVDDDNYVNPTTLLHLLSTFSPNQDVYLGRPSLDHPIEATERVQGGGTATTVKFWFATGGAGFCLSRGLALKMSPWASLGSFMSTAERVRLPDDCTVGYIVEGLLGARLLHSPLFHSHLENLQRLPTDAVLQQVTLSYGGPENPHNVVNVAGFSLQQDPTRFRSVHCLLYPDTDWCPMQNRGGLPSR
;
A
#
# COMPACT_ATOMS: atom_id res chain seq x y z
N MET A 1 16.83 81.80 35.88
CA MET A 1 16.63 80.38 36.26
C MET A 1 15.29 80.27 36.98
N SER A 2 14.26 79.72 36.35
CA SER A 2 13.09 79.27 37.09
C SER A 2 12.42 78.14 36.31
N CYS A 3 12.37 76.97 36.95
CA CYS A 3 11.90 75.71 36.42
C CYS A 3 10.42 75.59 36.80
N ALA A 4 9.51 75.72 35.83
CA ALA A 4 8.08 75.49 36.04
C ALA A 4 7.74 74.04 35.64
N ARG A 5 7.41 73.24 36.66
CA ARG A 5 6.97 71.84 36.58
C ARG A 5 5.66 71.74 35.80
N GLY A 6 5.66 70.98 34.71
CA GLY A 6 4.44 70.57 34.01
C GLY A 6 3.71 69.48 34.79
N ALA A 7 2.48 69.78 35.22
CA ALA A 7 1.58 68.80 35.81
C ALA A 7 1.11 67.82 34.72
N LEU A 8 1.39 66.53 34.88
CA LEU A 8 0.82 65.50 34.02
C LEU A 8 -0.69 65.43 34.23
N CYS A 9 -1.42 65.55 33.13
CA CYS A 9 -2.88 65.48 33.10
C CYS A 9 -3.36 64.12 33.65
N ARG A 10 -4.38 64.14 34.52
CA ARG A 10 -4.96 62.95 35.17
C ARG A 10 -5.35 61.84 34.17
N ALA A 11 -5.67 62.18 32.93
CA ALA A 11 -5.98 61.23 31.87
C ALA A 11 -4.77 60.37 31.46
N CYS A 12 -3.55 60.93 31.46
CA CYS A 12 -2.33 60.19 31.08
C CYS A 12 -1.90 59.19 32.16
N LEU A 13 -2.09 59.54 33.44
CA LEU A 13 -1.83 58.63 34.56
C LEU A 13 -2.84 57.47 34.62
N ALA A 14 -4.11 57.72 34.26
CA ALA A 14 -5.13 56.68 34.19
C ALA A 14 -4.89 55.69 33.03
N LEU A 15 -4.40 56.17 31.87
CA LEU A 15 -4.08 55.30 30.73
C LEU A 15 -2.87 54.40 31.02
N ALA A 16 -1.84 54.93 31.68
CA ALA A 16 -0.65 54.15 32.05
C ALA A 16 -0.98 53.04 33.07
N ALA A 17 -1.87 53.32 34.04
CA ALA A 17 -2.32 52.33 35.00
C ALA A 17 -3.18 51.21 34.37
N ALA A 18 -4.03 51.55 33.39
CA ALA A 18 -4.85 50.57 32.69
C ALA A 18 -4.01 49.62 31.80
N LEU A 19 -2.98 50.14 31.12
CA LEU A 19 -2.06 49.34 30.31
C LEU A 19 -1.17 48.42 31.15
N ALA A 20 -0.72 48.86 32.33
CA ALA A 20 0.02 48.00 33.25
C ALA A 20 -0.83 46.88 33.85
N ALA A 21 -2.12 47.12 34.10
CA ALA A 21 -3.05 46.11 34.60
C ALA A 21 -3.37 45.02 33.55
N LEU A 22 -3.42 45.36 32.26
CA LEU A 22 -3.61 44.38 31.19
C LEU A 22 -2.39 43.46 30.96
N LEU A 23 -1.18 43.92 31.29
CA LEU A 23 0.06 43.12 31.18
C LEU A 23 0.25 42.13 32.34
N LEU A 24 -0.53 42.27 33.41
CA LEU A 24 -0.51 41.36 34.58
C LEU A 24 -1.61 40.29 34.54
N LEU A 25 -2.49 40.32 33.52
CA LEU A 25 -3.50 39.29 33.33
C LEU A 25 -2.86 38.03 32.74
N PRO A 26 -3.03 36.85 33.37
CA PRO A 26 -2.52 35.60 32.81
C PRO A 26 -3.18 35.34 31.45
N LEU A 27 -2.35 35.08 30.44
CA LEU A 27 -2.80 34.69 29.10
C LEU A 27 -3.75 33.48 29.20
N PRO A 28 -4.86 33.45 28.42
CA PRO A 28 -5.73 32.29 28.35
C PRO A 28 -4.92 31.05 27.97
N ARG A 29 -4.94 30.02 28.82
CA ARG A 29 -4.34 28.73 28.46
C ARG A 29 -5.03 28.18 27.21
N PRO A 30 -4.28 27.65 26.23
CA PRO A 30 -4.90 26.97 25.11
C PRO A 30 -5.74 25.80 25.66
N PRO A 31 -6.91 25.50 25.07
CA PRO A 31 -7.71 24.37 25.49
C PRO A 31 -6.85 23.10 25.39
N ALA A 32 -6.89 22.29 26.44
CA ALA A 32 -6.21 21.00 26.43
C ALA A 32 -6.70 20.20 25.21
N PRO A 33 -5.82 19.48 24.49
CA PRO A 33 -6.26 18.62 23.40
C PRO A 33 -7.32 17.66 23.94
N ALA A 34 -8.48 17.63 23.29
CA ALA A 34 -9.53 16.68 23.62
C ALA A 34 -8.92 15.28 23.64
N ARG A 35 -8.98 14.61 24.80
CA ARG A 35 -8.62 13.19 24.88
C ARG A 35 -9.56 12.45 23.94
N LEU A 36 -9.00 11.94 22.85
CA LEU A 36 -9.67 10.94 22.01
C LEU A 36 -10.18 9.84 22.96
N PRO A 37 -11.44 9.37 22.81
CA PRO A 37 -11.88 8.22 23.56
C PRO A 37 -10.87 7.09 23.30
N ALA A 38 -10.35 6.50 24.37
CA ALA A 38 -9.47 5.35 24.28
C ALA A 38 -10.17 4.36 23.35
N ALA A 39 -9.51 4.04 22.22
CA ALA A 39 -10.03 3.06 21.29
C ALA A 39 -10.27 1.79 22.11
N VAL A 40 -11.55 1.38 22.21
CA VAL A 40 -11.89 0.07 22.70
C VAL A 40 -11.21 -0.88 21.72
N VAL A 41 -10.10 -1.48 22.15
CA VAL A 41 -9.44 -2.57 21.41
C VAL A 41 -10.39 -3.75 21.54
N VAL A 42 -11.43 -3.74 20.70
CA VAL A 42 -12.20 -4.95 20.42
C VAL A 42 -11.17 -5.88 19.79
N ALA A 43 -10.78 -6.93 20.51
CA ALA A 43 -9.91 -7.96 19.97
C ALA A 43 -10.57 -8.47 18.68
N SER A 44 -10.06 -8.04 17.53
CA SER A 44 -10.44 -8.62 16.25
C SER A 44 -10.18 -10.12 16.35
N PRO A 45 -11.13 -11.00 15.98
CA PRO A 45 -10.86 -12.43 15.95
C PRO A 45 -9.59 -12.66 15.12
N SER A 46 -8.67 -13.50 15.62
CA SER A 46 -7.36 -13.68 15.00
C SER A 46 -7.53 -13.99 13.51
N LEU A 47 -6.96 -13.16 12.65
CA LEU A 47 -7.01 -13.38 11.20
C LEU A 47 -6.36 -14.72 10.88
N ARG A 48 -7.06 -15.57 10.13
CA ARG A 48 -6.55 -16.83 9.60
C ARG A 48 -6.06 -16.57 8.18
N PRO A 49 -4.73 -16.56 7.90
CA PRO A 49 -4.22 -16.14 6.59
C PRO A 49 -4.89 -16.86 5.42
N ASP A 50 -4.99 -18.19 5.53
CA ASP A 50 -5.49 -19.09 4.50
C ASP A 50 -6.99 -18.93 4.21
N ASP A 51 -7.75 -18.31 5.11
CA ASP A 51 -9.20 -18.13 4.99
C ASP A 51 -9.62 -16.65 4.87
N ASP A 52 -8.78 -15.72 5.32
CA ASP A 52 -9.15 -14.32 5.49
C ASP A 52 -8.42 -13.37 4.52
N ILE A 53 -7.25 -13.75 3.98
CA ILE A 53 -6.44 -12.88 3.11
C ILE A 53 -6.47 -13.41 1.69
N PHE A 54 -6.68 -12.53 0.70
CA PHE A 54 -6.61 -12.83 -0.73
C PHE A 54 -5.49 -11.99 -1.33
N ILE A 55 -4.41 -12.63 -1.77
CA ILE A 55 -3.27 -11.98 -2.43
C ILE A 55 -3.39 -12.21 -3.93
N ALA A 56 -3.64 -11.15 -4.69
CA ALA A 56 -3.66 -11.16 -6.14
C ALA A 56 -2.29 -10.78 -6.69
N VAL A 57 -1.66 -11.68 -7.45
CA VAL A 57 -0.41 -11.42 -8.17
C VAL A 57 -0.74 -11.21 -9.64
N LYS A 58 -0.55 -9.99 -10.14
CA LYS A 58 -0.75 -9.68 -11.56
C LYS A 58 0.51 -10.00 -12.36
N THR A 59 0.36 -10.79 -13.41
CA THR A 59 1.44 -11.14 -14.32
C THR A 59 0.97 -11.18 -15.78
N THR A 60 1.84 -11.68 -16.65
CA THR A 60 1.61 -11.86 -18.08
C THR A 60 2.38 -13.09 -18.53
N ARG A 61 1.94 -13.71 -19.64
CA ARG A 61 2.54 -14.96 -20.14
C ARG A 61 4.05 -14.88 -20.31
N LYS A 62 4.59 -13.73 -20.76
CA LYS A 62 6.05 -13.54 -20.92
C LYS A 62 6.84 -13.62 -19.61
N ASN A 63 6.18 -13.42 -18.46
CA ASN A 63 6.80 -13.35 -17.14
C ASN A 63 6.65 -14.65 -16.31
N HIS A 64 5.94 -15.65 -16.84
CA HIS A 64 5.71 -16.95 -16.19
C HIS A 64 7.00 -17.63 -15.71
N GLY A 65 7.99 -17.74 -16.59
CA GLY A 65 9.31 -18.27 -16.24
C GLY A 65 10.15 -17.28 -15.41
N PRO A 66 10.53 -16.12 -15.97
CA PRO A 66 11.60 -15.30 -15.40
C PRO A 66 11.23 -14.61 -14.08
N ARG A 67 9.96 -14.24 -13.89
CA ARG A 67 9.52 -13.52 -12.68
C ARG A 67 8.70 -14.43 -11.77
N LEU A 68 7.62 -15.00 -12.28
CA LEU A 68 6.71 -15.80 -11.47
C LEU A 68 7.39 -17.07 -10.93
N GLY A 69 8.27 -17.70 -11.71
CA GLY A 69 9.10 -18.82 -11.24
C GLY A 69 9.97 -18.49 -10.02
N LEU A 70 10.45 -17.25 -9.89
CA LEU A 70 11.16 -16.77 -8.70
C LEU A 70 10.21 -16.61 -7.51
N LEU A 71 9.03 -16.01 -7.72
CA LEU A 71 8.06 -15.80 -6.64
C LEU A 71 7.54 -17.14 -6.09
N LEU A 72 7.24 -18.11 -6.96
CA LEU A 72 6.79 -19.46 -6.61
C LEU A 72 7.80 -20.24 -5.76
N ARG A 73 9.10 -20.03 -6.00
CA ARG A 73 10.18 -20.64 -5.21
C ARG A 73 10.49 -19.88 -3.91
N THR A 74 10.03 -18.64 -3.79
CA THR A 74 10.31 -17.77 -2.64
C THR A 74 9.02 -17.50 -1.86
N TRP A 75 8.54 -16.26 -1.79
CA TRP A 75 7.49 -15.89 -0.85
C TRP A 75 6.15 -16.60 -1.09
N ILE A 76 5.80 -16.90 -2.34
CA ILE A 76 4.54 -17.62 -2.64
C ILE A 76 4.59 -19.02 -2.03
N SER A 77 5.76 -19.65 -1.92
CA SER A 77 5.89 -20.96 -1.25
C SER A 77 5.44 -20.94 0.21
N ARG A 78 5.46 -19.77 0.87
CA ARG A 78 5.05 -19.58 2.27
C ARG A 78 3.62 -19.03 2.42
N ALA A 79 2.94 -18.74 1.30
CA ALA A 79 1.59 -18.14 1.28
C ALA A 79 0.70 -18.70 0.16
N ARG A 80 0.93 -19.96 -0.25
CA ARG A 80 0.20 -20.59 -1.37
C ARG A 80 -1.33 -20.54 -1.20
N PRO A 81 -1.91 -20.91 -0.03
CA PRO A 81 -3.36 -20.97 0.13
C PRO A 81 -4.08 -19.62 -0.09
N GLN A 82 -3.42 -18.51 0.23
CA GLN A 82 -3.97 -17.17 0.06
C GLN A 82 -3.56 -16.47 -1.25
N THR A 83 -2.70 -17.07 -2.09
CA THR A 83 -2.16 -16.41 -3.29
C THR A 83 -2.80 -16.91 -4.57
N PHE A 84 -3.33 -15.97 -5.37
CA PHE A 84 -3.97 -16.17 -6.66
C PHE A 84 -3.23 -15.38 -7.73
N ILE A 85 -2.92 -16.01 -8.85
CA ILE A 85 -2.08 -15.47 -9.92
C ILE A 85 -2.95 -15.18 -11.13
N PHE A 86 -2.96 -13.93 -11.58
CA PHE A 86 -3.79 -13.44 -12.67
C PHE A 86 -2.92 -13.18 -13.89
N THR A 87 -3.18 -13.91 -14.97
CA THR A 87 -2.39 -13.85 -16.21
C THR A 87 -3.27 -13.65 -17.44
N ASP A 88 -2.64 -13.53 -18.60
CA ASP A 88 -3.26 -13.33 -19.92
C ASP A 88 -3.06 -14.53 -20.87
N GLY A 89 -2.56 -15.65 -20.36
CA GLY A 89 -2.43 -16.85 -21.17
C GLY A 89 -2.22 -18.11 -20.35
N ASP A 90 -2.67 -19.23 -20.92
CA ASP A 90 -2.54 -20.54 -20.29
C ASP A 90 -1.08 -21.01 -20.28
N ASP A 91 -0.74 -21.75 -19.22
CA ASP A 91 0.56 -22.36 -19.02
C ASP A 91 0.38 -23.69 -18.27
N PRO A 92 0.48 -24.84 -18.95
CA PRO A 92 0.29 -26.15 -18.34
C PRO A 92 1.27 -26.45 -17.19
N GLU A 93 2.47 -25.88 -17.22
CA GLU A 93 3.47 -26.06 -16.16
C GLU A 93 3.03 -25.34 -14.89
N LEU A 94 2.65 -24.08 -15.02
CA LEU A 94 2.14 -23.29 -13.90
C LEU A 94 0.83 -23.86 -13.36
N GLN A 95 -0.07 -24.32 -14.24
CA GLN A 95 -1.32 -24.96 -13.84
C GLN A 95 -1.07 -26.19 -12.97
N ARG A 96 -0.03 -26.97 -13.27
CA ARG A 96 0.37 -28.11 -12.44
C ARG A 96 0.97 -27.69 -11.09
N GLN A 97 1.65 -26.54 -11.02
CA GLN A 97 2.31 -26.06 -9.81
C GLN A 97 1.39 -25.30 -8.84
N ALA A 98 0.39 -24.58 -9.36
CA ALA A 98 -0.49 -23.69 -8.60
C ALA A 98 -1.99 -24.01 -8.76
N GLY A 99 -2.36 -24.97 -9.60
CA GLY A 99 -3.72 -25.49 -9.70
C GLY A 99 -4.75 -24.40 -10.02
N SER A 100 -5.87 -24.42 -9.31
CA SER A 100 -6.97 -23.46 -9.46
C SER A 100 -6.60 -22.02 -9.08
N HIS A 101 -5.40 -21.79 -8.52
CA HIS A 101 -4.94 -20.44 -8.17
C HIS A 101 -4.32 -19.69 -9.35
N ILE A 102 -4.07 -20.35 -10.49
CA ILE A 102 -3.73 -19.65 -11.75
C ILE A 102 -5.03 -19.33 -12.48
N ILE A 103 -5.25 -18.05 -12.77
CA ILE A 103 -6.46 -17.53 -13.39
C ILE A 103 -6.04 -16.83 -14.69
N ASN A 104 -6.41 -17.43 -15.82
CA ASN A 104 -6.33 -16.74 -17.10
C ASN A 104 -7.52 -15.77 -17.20
N THR A 105 -7.20 -14.48 -17.25
CA THR A 105 -8.20 -13.40 -17.28
C THR A 105 -8.84 -13.23 -18.65
N ASN A 106 -8.26 -13.83 -19.70
CA ASN A 106 -8.59 -13.57 -21.11
C ASN A 106 -8.47 -12.08 -21.51
N CYS A 107 -7.83 -11.26 -20.68
CA CYS A 107 -7.47 -9.90 -21.02
C CYS A 107 -6.29 -9.89 -22.00
N SER A 108 -6.10 -8.77 -22.70
CA SER A 108 -4.98 -8.63 -23.63
C SER A 108 -3.63 -8.72 -22.90
N ALA A 109 -2.64 -9.32 -23.56
CA ALA A 109 -1.27 -9.43 -23.06
C ALA A 109 -0.43 -8.15 -23.24
N VAL A 110 -0.97 -7.14 -23.94
CA VAL A 110 -0.29 -5.85 -24.10
C VAL A 110 -0.29 -5.08 -22.78
N ARG A 111 0.74 -4.24 -22.55
CA ARG A 111 0.85 -3.41 -21.34
C ARG A 111 0.14 -2.06 -21.52
N THR A 112 -1.10 -2.06 -21.99
CA THR A 112 -1.91 -0.83 -22.09
C THR A 112 -2.71 -0.60 -20.82
N ARG A 113 -3.16 0.64 -20.60
CA ARG A 113 -4.07 1.00 -19.51
C ARG A 113 -5.29 0.07 -19.46
N GLN A 114 -5.95 -0.13 -20.61
CA GLN A 114 -7.11 -1.00 -20.73
C GLN A 114 -6.82 -2.43 -20.29
N ALA A 115 -5.68 -3.00 -20.70
CA ALA A 115 -5.32 -4.38 -20.38
C ALA A 115 -5.03 -4.56 -18.89
N LEU A 116 -4.36 -3.59 -18.26
CA LEU A 116 -4.09 -3.60 -16.82
C LEU A 116 -5.39 -3.46 -16.00
N CYS A 117 -6.26 -2.53 -16.38
CA CYS A 117 -7.58 -2.38 -15.75
C CYS A 117 -8.45 -3.64 -15.93
N CYS A 118 -8.33 -4.33 -17.06
CA CYS A 118 -9.06 -5.57 -17.30
C CYS A 118 -8.64 -6.66 -16.31
N LYS A 119 -7.33 -6.84 -16.10
CA LYS A 119 -6.83 -7.80 -15.10
C LYS A 119 -7.25 -7.41 -13.69
N MET A 120 -7.13 -6.14 -13.32
CA MET A 120 -7.57 -5.62 -12.02
C MET A 120 -9.08 -5.86 -11.79
N SER A 121 -9.92 -5.70 -12.82
CA SER A 121 -11.35 -6.03 -12.75
C SER A 121 -11.57 -7.50 -12.36
N VAL A 122 -10.81 -8.42 -12.96
CA VAL A 122 -10.93 -9.86 -12.69
C VAL A 122 -10.37 -10.20 -11.30
N GLU A 123 -9.28 -9.57 -10.88
CA GLU A 123 -8.74 -9.68 -9.51
C GLU A 123 -9.77 -9.30 -8.46
N TYR A 124 -10.42 -8.17 -8.68
CA TYR A 124 -11.44 -7.63 -7.80
C TYR A 124 -12.66 -8.56 -7.73
N ASP A 125 -13.20 -8.99 -8.88
CA ASP A 125 -14.36 -9.88 -8.91
C ASP A 125 -14.07 -11.22 -8.22
N LYS A 126 -12.88 -11.80 -8.47
CA LYS A 126 -12.45 -13.05 -7.79
C LYS A 126 -12.29 -12.89 -6.29
N PHE A 127 -11.82 -11.72 -5.84
CA PHE A 127 -11.79 -11.43 -4.41
C PHE A 127 -13.20 -11.34 -3.81
N ILE A 128 -14.13 -10.63 -4.45
CA ILE A 128 -15.52 -10.52 -3.96
C ILE A 128 -16.15 -11.90 -3.83
N GLU A 129 -16.02 -12.74 -4.86
CA GLU A 129 -16.47 -14.13 -4.92
C GLU A 129 -15.86 -15.00 -3.80
N SER A 130 -14.58 -14.78 -3.45
CA SER A 130 -13.87 -15.60 -2.46
C SER A 130 -14.42 -15.51 -1.04
N GLY A 131 -15.20 -14.48 -0.71
CA GLY A 131 -15.69 -14.26 0.65
C GLY A 131 -14.65 -13.77 1.67
N ARG A 132 -13.38 -13.65 1.26
CA ARG A 132 -12.26 -13.29 2.16
C ARG A 132 -12.35 -11.86 2.66
N LYS A 133 -11.70 -11.61 3.80
CA LYS A 133 -11.76 -10.35 4.57
C LYS A 133 -10.85 -9.25 4.04
N TRP A 134 -9.76 -9.63 3.39
CA TRP A 134 -8.75 -8.69 2.88
C TRP A 134 -8.36 -9.03 1.45
N PHE A 135 -8.37 -8.01 0.59
CA PHE A 135 -7.79 -8.05 -0.74
C PHE A 135 -6.43 -7.37 -0.70
N CYS A 136 -5.39 -8.01 -1.20
CA CYS A 136 -4.09 -7.38 -1.39
C CYS A 136 -3.61 -7.61 -2.82
N HIS A 137 -3.36 -6.53 -3.55
CA HIS A 137 -2.81 -6.56 -4.89
C HIS A 137 -1.29 -6.40 -4.83
N VAL A 138 -0.56 -7.16 -5.66
CA VAL A 138 0.86 -6.99 -5.94
C VAL A 138 1.19 -7.33 -7.41
N ASP A 139 2.27 -6.75 -7.94
CA ASP A 139 2.81 -7.09 -9.25
C ASP A 139 3.81 -8.26 -9.19
N ASP A 140 4.12 -8.84 -10.34
CA ASP A 140 5.05 -9.98 -10.46
C ASP A 140 6.53 -9.67 -10.20
N ASP A 141 6.87 -8.42 -9.87
CA ASP A 141 8.17 -8.00 -9.37
C ASP A 141 8.14 -7.55 -7.90
N ASN A 142 7.12 -7.94 -7.15
CA ASN A 142 7.05 -7.75 -5.69
C ASN A 142 7.41 -9.00 -4.89
N TYR A 143 8.07 -8.78 -3.76
CA TYR A 143 8.24 -9.76 -2.69
C TYR A 143 7.29 -9.40 -1.55
N VAL A 144 6.45 -10.34 -1.12
CA VAL A 144 5.56 -10.14 0.04
C VAL A 144 6.16 -10.84 1.25
N ASN A 145 6.18 -10.18 2.41
CA ASN A 145 6.39 -10.83 3.70
C ASN A 145 5.03 -11.15 4.34
N PRO A 146 4.53 -12.40 4.26
CA PRO A 146 3.19 -12.75 4.71
C PRO A 146 3.00 -12.56 6.22
N THR A 147 4.05 -12.74 7.03
CA THR A 147 4.01 -12.56 8.48
C THR A 147 3.78 -11.10 8.85
N THR A 148 4.56 -10.19 8.24
CA THR A 148 4.39 -8.74 8.47
C THR A 148 3.05 -8.26 7.91
N LEU A 149 2.64 -8.76 6.74
CA LEU A 149 1.33 -8.45 6.16
C LEU A 149 0.20 -8.82 7.12
N LEU A 150 0.21 -10.05 7.65
CA LEU A 150 -0.79 -10.52 8.61
C LEU A 150 -0.82 -9.62 9.86
N HIS A 151 0.35 -9.30 10.42
CA HIS A 151 0.45 -8.43 11.58
C HIS A 151 -0.16 -7.05 11.29
N LEU A 152 0.19 -6.43 10.16
CA LEU A 152 -0.37 -5.13 9.76
C LEU A 152 -1.90 -5.19 9.65
N LEU A 153 -2.44 -6.16 8.90
CA LEU A 153 -3.89 -6.28 8.68
C LEU A 153 -4.66 -6.58 9.97
N SER A 154 -4.04 -7.28 10.92
CA SER A 154 -4.67 -7.60 12.22
C SER A 154 -4.94 -6.36 13.09
N THR A 155 -4.28 -5.23 12.82
CA THR A 155 -4.49 -3.97 13.54
C THR A 155 -5.77 -3.24 13.14
N PHE A 156 -6.45 -3.69 12.08
CA PHE A 156 -7.65 -3.08 11.53
C PHE A 156 -8.85 -4.04 11.56
N SER A 157 -10.06 -3.48 11.55
CA SER A 157 -11.27 -4.28 11.33
C SER A 157 -11.57 -4.40 9.83
N PRO A 158 -11.83 -5.61 9.31
CA PRO A 158 -12.15 -5.81 7.89
C PRO A 158 -13.53 -5.28 7.49
N ASN A 159 -14.34 -4.83 8.45
CA ASN A 159 -15.66 -4.21 8.22
C ASN A 159 -15.57 -2.67 8.13
N GLN A 160 -14.41 -2.09 8.42
CA GLN A 160 -14.16 -0.65 8.27
C GLN A 160 -13.74 -0.30 6.83
N ASP A 161 -13.65 1.00 6.54
CA ASP A 161 -13.17 1.48 5.25
C ASP A 161 -11.64 1.61 5.26
N VAL A 162 -10.94 0.51 4.98
CA VAL A 162 -9.48 0.44 5.04
C VAL A 162 -8.90 0.26 3.65
N TYR A 163 -8.13 1.25 3.21
CA TYR A 163 -7.28 1.21 2.02
C TYR A 163 -5.83 1.50 2.44
N LEU A 164 -4.95 0.51 2.36
CA LEU A 164 -3.56 0.60 2.81
C LEU A 164 -2.61 0.53 1.63
N GLY A 165 -1.59 1.37 1.63
CA GLY A 165 -0.52 1.30 0.64
C GLY A 165 0.39 2.51 0.71
N ARG A 166 1.32 2.61 -0.24
CA ARG A 166 2.19 3.77 -0.39
C ARG A 166 1.66 4.72 -1.47
N PRO A 167 1.52 6.03 -1.20
CA PRO A 167 1.19 6.98 -2.26
C PRO A 167 2.31 7.07 -3.30
N SER A 168 1.93 7.23 -4.57
CA SER A 168 2.88 7.32 -5.69
C SER A 168 3.57 8.69 -5.79
N LEU A 169 2.88 9.73 -5.35
CA LEU A 169 3.32 11.13 -5.41
C LEU A 169 3.38 11.72 -4.01
N ASP A 170 3.95 12.92 -3.89
CA ASP A 170 3.92 13.75 -2.68
C ASP A 170 2.68 14.68 -2.61
N HIS A 171 1.78 14.57 -3.60
CA HIS A 171 0.53 15.32 -3.70
C HIS A 171 -0.58 14.46 -4.32
N PRO A 172 -1.88 14.76 -4.04
CA PRO A 172 -2.98 14.06 -4.68
C PRO A 172 -3.07 14.41 -6.18
N ILE A 173 -3.55 13.47 -6.99
CA ILE A 173 -3.81 13.70 -8.40
C ILE A 173 -5.21 14.26 -8.63
N GLU A 174 -5.43 14.81 -9.81
CA GLU A 174 -6.72 15.35 -10.25
C GLU A 174 -7.30 14.49 -11.37
N ALA A 175 -8.58 14.12 -11.26
CA ALA A 175 -9.35 13.55 -12.36
C ALA A 175 -10.53 14.46 -12.70
N THR A 176 -10.71 14.68 -14.00
CA THR A 176 -11.82 15.47 -14.53
C THR A 176 -12.96 14.54 -14.93
N GLU A 177 -14.11 14.66 -14.26
CA GLU A 177 -15.32 13.97 -14.63
C GLU A 177 -16.12 14.83 -15.61
N ARG A 178 -16.33 14.31 -16.83
CA ARG A 178 -17.20 14.95 -17.82
C ARG A 178 -18.63 14.51 -17.55
N VAL A 179 -19.47 15.44 -17.11
CA VAL A 179 -20.91 15.19 -16.96
C VAL A 179 -21.49 14.87 -18.34
N GLN A 180 -22.16 13.72 -18.48
CA GLN A 180 -22.91 13.39 -19.69
C GLN A 180 -24.02 14.44 -19.88
N GLY A 181 -23.98 15.18 -21.00
CA GLY A 181 -24.97 16.23 -21.30
C GLY A 181 -24.43 17.66 -21.40
N GLY A 182 -23.10 17.86 -21.43
CA GLY A 182 -22.50 19.18 -21.71
C GLY A 182 -22.38 20.13 -20.52
N GLY A 183 -22.54 19.62 -19.29
CA GLY A 183 -22.36 20.38 -18.05
C GLY A 183 -20.89 20.63 -17.68
N THR A 184 -20.68 21.51 -16.70
CA THR A 184 -19.37 21.86 -16.13
C THR A 184 -18.63 20.61 -15.66
N ALA A 185 -17.39 20.43 -16.12
CA ALA A 185 -16.56 19.33 -15.69
C ALA A 185 -16.16 19.50 -14.22
N THR A 186 -16.42 18.49 -13.39
CA THR A 186 -16.02 18.48 -11.98
C THR A 186 -14.62 17.88 -11.88
N THR A 187 -13.74 18.55 -11.13
CA THR A 187 -12.39 18.06 -10.86
C THR A 187 -12.35 17.49 -9.45
N VAL A 188 -11.93 16.24 -9.34
CA VAL A 188 -11.80 15.52 -8.07
C VAL A 188 -10.33 15.32 -7.75
N LYS A 189 -9.94 15.67 -6.52
CA LYS A 189 -8.59 15.45 -5.99
C LYS A 189 -8.57 14.23 -5.10
N PHE A 190 -7.61 13.33 -5.31
CA PHE A 190 -7.50 12.10 -4.53
C PHE A 190 -6.08 11.53 -4.51
N TRP A 191 -5.78 10.78 -3.45
CA TRP A 191 -4.62 9.92 -3.35
C TRP A 191 -4.92 8.52 -3.89
N PHE A 192 -3.87 7.81 -4.29
CA PHE A 192 -3.94 6.41 -4.69
C PHE A 192 -2.67 5.69 -4.22
N ALA A 193 -2.80 4.40 -3.87
CA ALA A 193 -1.65 3.57 -3.59
C ALA A 193 -0.99 3.12 -4.90
N THR A 194 0.33 3.20 -4.98
CA THR A 194 1.11 2.74 -6.13
C THR A 194 0.92 1.23 -6.34
N GLY A 195 0.40 0.81 -7.49
CA GLY A 195 0.18 -0.61 -7.80
C GLY A 195 1.45 -1.46 -7.62
N GLY A 196 2.58 -0.98 -8.13
CA GLY A 196 3.88 -1.66 -8.02
C GLY A 196 4.55 -1.63 -6.64
N ALA A 197 3.95 -0.98 -5.64
CA ALA A 197 4.30 -1.18 -4.22
C ALA A 197 3.41 -2.24 -3.57
N GLY A 198 2.30 -2.60 -4.21
CA GLY A 198 1.20 -3.33 -3.60
C GLY A 198 0.32 -2.47 -2.70
N PHE A 199 -0.93 -2.90 -2.55
CA PHE A 199 -1.91 -2.26 -1.68
C PHE A 199 -2.91 -3.28 -1.14
N CYS A 200 -3.62 -2.93 -0.06
CA CYS A 200 -4.68 -3.77 0.48
C CYS A 200 -5.98 -3.00 0.72
N LEU A 201 -7.10 -3.69 0.50
CA LEU A 201 -8.47 -3.23 0.78
C LEU A 201 -9.15 -4.18 1.76
N SER A 202 -9.81 -3.63 2.76
CA SER A 202 -10.76 -4.39 3.59
C SER A 202 -11.99 -4.80 2.78
N ARG A 203 -12.60 -5.94 3.11
CA ARG A 203 -13.86 -6.40 2.50
C ARG A 203 -14.98 -5.37 2.63
N GLY A 204 -15.11 -4.70 3.77
CA GLY A 204 -16.11 -3.66 4.00
C GLY A 204 -16.03 -2.55 2.95
N LEU A 205 -14.82 -2.01 2.73
CA LEU A 205 -14.57 -1.02 1.68
C LEU A 205 -14.83 -1.58 0.28
N ALA A 206 -14.31 -2.76 -0.03
CA ALA A 206 -14.51 -3.36 -1.35
C ALA A 206 -16.02 -3.54 -1.64
N LEU A 207 -16.82 -4.06 -0.73
CA LEU A 207 -18.27 -4.18 -0.97
C LEU A 207 -18.94 -2.84 -1.30
N LYS A 208 -18.46 -1.71 -0.76
CA LYS A 208 -18.93 -0.36 -1.13
C LYS A 208 -18.43 0.09 -2.50
N MET A 209 -17.26 -0.36 -2.95
CA MET A 209 -16.71 -0.10 -4.28
C MET A 209 -17.46 -0.84 -5.39
N SER A 210 -18.22 -1.90 -5.07
CA SER A 210 -18.88 -2.79 -6.04
C SER A 210 -19.68 -2.08 -7.15
N PRO A 211 -20.44 -0.99 -6.92
CA PRO A 211 -21.15 -0.28 -7.99
C PRO A 211 -20.24 0.27 -9.11
N TRP A 212 -18.95 0.47 -8.82
CA TRP A 212 -17.96 1.00 -9.77
C TRP A 212 -16.86 0.00 -10.14
N ALA A 213 -16.75 -1.11 -9.40
CA ALA A 213 -15.63 -2.05 -9.53
C ALA A 213 -16.06 -3.47 -9.91
N SER A 214 -17.24 -3.93 -9.52
CA SER A 214 -17.63 -5.33 -9.74
C SER A 214 -18.33 -5.56 -11.08
N LEU A 215 -18.35 -6.81 -11.54
CA LEU A 215 -19.09 -7.26 -12.73
C LEU A 215 -18.69 -6.49 -13.98
N GLY A 216 -17.38 -6.24 -14.14
CA GLY A 216 -16.82 -5.46 -15.24
C GLY A 216 -16.95 -3.94 -15.12
N SER A 217 -17.65 -3.42 -14.10
CA SER A 217 -17.82 -1.96 -13.90
C SER A 217 -16.50 -1.22 -13.72
N PHE A 218 -15.46 -1.90 -13.20
CA PHE A 218 -14.12 -1.32 -13.07
C PHE A 218 -13.60 -0.79 -14.40
N MET A 219 -13.80 -1.53 -15.48
CA MET A 219 -13.38 -1.12 -16.83
C MET A 219 -14.12 0.12 -17.31
N SER A 220 -15.44 0.16 -17.12
CA SER A 220 -16.25 1.33 -17.48
C SER A 220 -15.83 2.57 -16.68
N THR A 221 -15.56 2.40 -15.39
CA THR A 221 -15.04 3.47 -14.53
C THR A 221 -13.69 3.97 -15.03
N ALA A 222 -12.72 3.06 -15.22
CA ALA A 222 -11.37 3.40 -15.67
C ALA A 222 -11.37 4.12 -17.03
N GLU A 223 -12.18 3.69 -18.00
CA GLU A 223 -12.29 4.35 -19.30
C GLU A 223 -12.93 5.73 -19.23
N ARG A 224 -13.92 5.90 -18.35
CA ARG A 224 -14.60 7.18 -18.12
C ARG A 224 -13.63 8.25 -17.59
N VAL A 225 -12.81 7.90 -16.60
CA VAL A 225 -11.83 8.82 -15.99
C VAL A 225 -10.45 8.79 -16.66
N ARG A 226 -10.23 7.84 -17.57
CA ARG A 226 -8.99 7.65 -18.34
C ARG A 226 -7.75 7.38 -17.47
N LEU A 227 -7.93 6.77 -16.30
CA LEU A 227 -6.87 6.51 -15.33
C LEU A 227 -6.31 5.08 -15.43
N PRO A 228 -5.03 4.86 -15.07
CA PRO A 228 -4.50 3.54 -14.74
C PRO A 228 -5.32 2.80 -13.69
N ASP A 229 -5.08 1.50 -13.54
CA ASP A 229 -5.82 0.63 -12.63
C ASP A 229 -5.65 1.05 -11.16
N ASP A 230 -4.43 1.29 -10.70
CA ASP A 230 -4.17 1.77 -9.34
C ASP A 230 -4.78 3.15 -9.04
N CYS A 231 -4.65 4.09 -9.98
CA CYS A 231 -5.33 5.38 -9.94
C CYS A 231 -6.86 5.24 -9.93
N THR A 232 -7.41 4.28 -10.67
CA THR A 232 -8.87 4.02 -10.71
C THR A 232 -9.36 3.49 -9.35
N VAL A 233 -8.59 2.62 -8.69
CA VAL A 233 -8.89 2.20 -7.31
C VAL A 233 -8.91 3.41 -6.38
N GLY A 234 -7.89 4.27 -6.42
CA GLY A 234 -7.85 5.49 -5.60
C GLY A 234 -9.01 6.45 -5.89
N TYR A 235 -9.36 6.64 -7.16
CA TYR A 235 -10.51 7.46 -7.56
C TYR A 235 -11.83 6.92 -7.01
N ILE A 236 -12.07 5.61 -7.07
CA ILE A 236 -13.28 5.02 -6.49
C ILE A 236 -13.28 5.21 -4.96
N VAL A 237 -12.16 4.93 -4.29
CA VAL A 237 -12.07 4.95 -2.82
C VAL A 237 -12.17 6.37 -2.26
N GLU A 238 -11.34 7.30 -2.71
CA GLU A 238 -11.34 8.66 -2.17
C GLU A 238 -12.29 9.59 -2.92
N GLY A 239 -12.29 9.50 -4.25
CA GLY A 239 -13.02 10.43 -5.11
C GLY A 239 -14.53 10.20 -5.11
N LEU A 240 -14.99 8.94 -5.06
CA LEU A 240 -16.41 8.59 -5.08
C LEU A 240 -16.97 8.23 -3.70
N LEU A 241 -16.23 7.44 -2.92
CA LEU A 241 -16.69 6.96 -1.61
C LEU A 241 -16.31 7.88 -0.43
N GLY A 242 -15.37 8.81 -0.63
CA GLY A 242 -14.90 9.71 0.43
C GLY A 242 -14.10 9.03 1.55
N ALA A 243 -13.71 7.76 1.37
CA ALA A 243 -12.74 7.08 2.22
C ALA A 243 -11.33 7.64 1.96
N ARG A 244 -10.32 7.18 2.71
CA ARG A 244 -8.95 7.69 2.57
C ARG A 244 -7.94 6.57 2.42
N LEU A 245 -6.91 6.81 1.62
CA LEU A 245 -5.69 6.04 1.63
C LEU A 245 -4.99 6.23 2.97
N LEU A 246 -4.78 5.12 3.67
CA LEU A 246 -3.93 5.04 4.86
C LEU A 246 -2.50 4.78 4.40
N HIS A 247 -1.68 5.82 4.46
CA HIS A 247 -0.28 5.76 4.04
C HIS A 247 0.48 4.79 4.95
N SER A 248 1.11 3.78 4.35
CA SER A 248 1.93 2.82 5.07
C SER A 248 3.38 2.82 4.52
N PRO A 249 4.39 3.04 5.38
CA PRO A 249 5.79 3.01 4.96
C PRO A 249 6.32 1.59 4.74
N LEU A 250 5.48 0.57 4.95
CA LEU A 250 5.85 -0.85 4.84
C LEU A 250 5.75 -1.40 3.41
N PHE A 251 5.20 -0.63 2.48
CA PHE A 251 5.02 -1.05 1.08
C PHE A 251 6.03 -0.35 0.18
N HIS A 252 6.83 -1.09 -0.60
CA HIS A 252 7.93 -0.51 -1.40
C HIS A 252 7.83 -0.85 -2.89
N SER A 253 7.99 0.17 -3.73
CA SER A 253 8.03 0.06 -5.19
C SER A 253 9.44 0.28 -5.74
N HIS A 254 9.74 -0.29 -6.91
CA HIS A 254 10.94 0.02 -7.67
C HIS A 254 10.96 1.45 -8.25
N LEU A 255 9.91 2.24 -8.05
CA LEU A 255 9.91 3.69 -8.31
C LEU A 255 10.65 4.48 -7.21
N GLU A 256 10.95 3.83 -6.09
CA GLU A 256 11.75 4.40 -5.00
C GLU A 256 13.23 4.06 -5.16
N ASN A 257 14.09 4.73 -4.39
CA ASN A 257 15.48 4.30 -4.24
C ASN A 257 15.59 3.23 -3.15
N LEU A 258 15.47 1.96 -3.53
CA LEU A 258 15.45 0.81 -2.62
C LEU A 258 16.80 0.61 -1.89
N GLN A 259 17.89 1.15 -2.43
CA GLN A 259 19.21 1.11 -1.77
C GLN A 259 19.25 1.99 -0.50
N ARG A 260 18.33 2.95 -0.38
CA ARG A 260 18.21 3.81 0.81
C ARG A 260 17.39 3.19 1.94
N LEU A 261 16.71 2.07 1.70
CA LEU A 261 15.99 1.36 2.75
C LEU A 261 17.01 0.83 3.76
N PRO A 262 16.90 1.18 5.06
CA PRO A 262 17.84 0.71 6.07
C PRO A 262 17.91 -0.82 6.12
N THR A 263 19.12 -1.37 6.13
CA THR A 263 19.36 -2.82 6.04
C THR A 263 18.68 -3.60 7.17
N ASP A 264 18.62 -3.03 8.36
CA ASP A 264 17.93 -3.58 9.53
C ASP A 264 16.40 -3.54 9.42
N ALA A 265 15.86 -2.68 8.56
CA ALA A 265 14.42 -2.57 8.31
C ALA A 265 13.94 -3.47 7.16
N VAL A 266 14.80 -3.91 6.23
CA VAL A 266 14.40 -4.67 5.01
C VAL A 266 13.48 -5.85 5.33
N LEU A 267 13.81 -6.65 6.35
CA LEU A 267 13.05 -7.85 6.68
C LEU A 267 11.71 -7.56 7.39
N GLN A 268 11.50 -6.33 7.85
CA GLN A 268 10.29 -5.89 8.53
C GLN A 268 9.26 -5.26 7.57
N GLN A 269 9.59 -5.13 6.28
CA GLN A 269 8.68 -4.55 5.30
C GLN A 269 7.58 -5.56 4.90
N VAL A 270 6.42 -5.05 4.49
CA VAL A 270 5.31 -5.86 3.97
C VAL A 270 5.57 -6.25 2.52
N THR A 271 5.96 -5.29 1.69
CA THR A 271 6.37 -5.55 0.31
C THR A 271 7.73 -4.93 0.00
N LEU A 272 8.48 -5.61 -0.86
CA LEU A 272 9.66 -5.09 -1.53
C LEU A 272 9.46 -5.23 -3.03
N SER A 273 10.28 -4.53 -3.82
CA SER A 273 10.33 -4.67 -5.28
C SER A 273 11.79 -4.74 -5.76
N TYR A 274 12.01 -4.81 -7.06
CA TYR A 274 13.31 -4.66 -7.69
C TYR A 274 13.18 -3.93 -9.03
N GLY A 275 14.23 -3.22 -9.42
CA GLY A 275 14.27 -2.47 -10.67
C GLY A 275 14.27 -3.36 -11.91
N GLY A 276 13.51 -2.92 -12.93
CA GLY A 276 13.51 -3.56 -14.23
C GLY A 276 14.81 -3.35 -15.03
N PRO A 277 14.84 -3.77 -16.30
CA PRO A 277 16.02 -3.65 -17.17
C PRO A 277 16.57 -2.22 -17.31
N GLU A 278 15.73 -1.20 -17.14
CA GLU A 278 16.12 0.21 -17.21
C GLU A 278 16.86 0.69 -15.95
N ASN A 279 16.69 0.00 -14.82
CA ASN A 279 17.33 0.33 -13.55
C ASN A 279 17.66 -0.93 -12.73
N PRO A 280 18.51 -1.84 -13.23
CA PRO A 280 18.73 -3.15 -12.64
C PRO A 280 19.43 -3.10 -11.27
N HIS A 281 20.01 -1.96 -10.91
CA HIS A 281 20.70 -1.75 -9.64
C HIS A 281 19.78 -1.27 -8.51
N ASN A 282 18.53 -0.95 -8.82
CA ASN A 282 17.55 -0.55 -7.81
C ASN A 282 17.03 -1.77 -7.05
N VAL A 283 17.76 -2.16 -6.03
CA VAL A 283 17.45 -3.29 -5.17
C VAL A 283 17.77 -2.96 -3.72
N VAL A 284 17.17 -3.71 -2.80
CA VAL A 284 17.42 -3.56 -1.37
C VAL A 284 18.85 -3.96 -1.00
N ASN A 285 19.44 -3.24 -0.04
CA ASN A 285 20.73 -3.62 0.52
C ASN A 285 20.54 -4.68 1.62
N VAL A 286 20.95 -5.92 1.32
CA VAL A 286 20.75 -7.08 2.21
C VAL A 286 21.88 -8.10 2.03
N ALA A 287 22.29 -8.76 3.11
CA ALA A 287 23.27 -9.85 3.06
C ALA A 287 22.69 -11.10 2.35
N GLY A 288 23.55 -11.96 1.80
CA GLY A 288 23.13 -13.21 1.15
C GLY A 288 23.93 -13.53 -0.11
N PHE A 289 23.24 -14.04 -1.13
CA PHE A 289 23.83 -14.38 -2.43
C PHE A 289 24.50 -13.17 -3.09
N SER A 290 25.40 -13.39 -4.05
CA SER A 290 25.94 -12.30 -4.86
C SER A 290 24.88 -11.71 -5.80
N LEU A 291 25.08 -10.48 -6.29
CA LEU A 291 24.18 -9.88 -7.29
C LEU A 291 24.11 -10.66 -8.60
N GLN A 292 25.15 -11.43 -8.94
CA GLN A 292 25.13 -12.31 -10.11
C GLN A 292 24.20 -13.52 -9.91
N GLN A 293 24.16 -14.06 -8.69
CA GLN A 293 23.33 -15.22 -8.34
C GLN A 293 21.88 -14.84 -8.00
N ASP A 294 21.68 -13.63 -7.50
CA ASP A 294 20.40 -13.08 -7.05
C ASP A 294 20.31 -11.58 -7.38
N PRO A 295 20.09 -11.23 -8.66
CA PRO A 295 20.05 -9.85 -9.11
C PRO A 295 18.86 -9.07 -8.51
N THR A 296 17.79 -9.76 -8.11
CA THR A 296 16.59 -9.16 -7.50
C THR A 296 16.69 -8.97 -5.99
N ARG A 297 17.66 -9.63 -5.35
CA ARG A 297 17.78 -9.81 -3.89
C ARG A 297 16.69 -10.66 -3.23
N PHE A 298 15.68 -11.14 -3.96
CA PHE A 298 14.55 -11.87 -3.37
C PHE A 298 14.96 -13.23 -2.78
N ARG A 299 15.96 -13.91 -3.35
CA ARG A 299 16.46 -15.17 -2.78
C ARG A 299 17.19 -14.91 -1.46
N SER A 300 17.95 -13.82 -1.38
CA SER A 300 18.67 -13.38 -0.20
C SER A 300 17.71 -12.98 0.92
N VAL A 301 16.72 -12.14 0.61
CA VAL A 301 15.63 -11.79 1.54
C VAL A 301 14.91 -13.04 2.03
N HIS A 302 14.58 -13.96 1.13
CA HIS A 302 13.88 -15.20 1.49
C HIS A 302 14.70 -16.09 2.42
N CYS A 303 15.99 -16.29 2.17
CA CYS A 303 16.83 -17.10 3.05
C CYS A 303 17.07 -16.48 4.42
N LEU A 304 16.99 -15.15 4.54
CA LEU A 304 17.05 -14.49 5.85
C LEU A 304 15.74 -14.61 6.63
N LEU A 305 14.59 -14.58 5.94
CA LEU A 305 13.28 -14.78 6.58
C LEU A 305 13.00 -16.26 6.90
N TYR A 306 13.45 -17.16 6.02
CA TYR A 306 13.15 -18.59 6.05
C TYR A 306 14.43 -19.41 5.83
N PRO A 307 15.34 -19.46 6.81
CA PRO A 307 16.62 -20.15 6.69
C PRO A 307 16.48 -21.68 6.61
N ASP A 308 15.31 -22.22 6.92
CA ASP A 308 14.93 -23.62 6.79
C ASP A 308 14.68 -24.07 5.34
N THR A 309 14.61 -23.15 4.38
CA THR A 309 14.41 -23.48 2.97
C THR A 309 15.61 -24.25 2.40
N ASP A 310 15.39 -25.46 1.86
CA ASP A 310 16.44 -26.43 1.47
C ASP A 310 17.55 -25.91 0.54
N TRP A 311 17.25 -24.96 -0.33
CA TRP A 311 18.20 -24.41 -1.29
C TRP A 311 18.96 -23.18 -0.76
N CYS A 312 18.64 -22.72 0.45
CA CYS A 312 19.39 -21.65 1.08
C CYS A 312 20.79 -22.13 1.47
N PRO A 313 21.83 -21.31 1.29
CA PRO A 313 23.17 -21.67 1.71
C PRO A 313 23.14 -21.90 3.22
N MET A 314 23.71 -23.03 3.67
CA MET A 314 23.93 -23.23 5.09
C MET A 314 24.77 -22.07 5.60
N GLN A 315 24.18 -21.19 6.40
CA GLN A 315 24.98 -20.30 7.21
C GLN A 315 25.90 -21.22 8.03
N ASN A 316 27.22 -21.05 7.91
CA ASN A 316 28.15 -21.64 8.86
C ASN A 316 27.62 -21.27 10.25
N ARG A 317 26.96 -22.22 10.93
CA ARG A 317 26.64 -22.12 12.34
C ARG A 317 28.00 -22.13 13.04
N GLY A 318 28.62 -20.96 13.15
CA GLY A 318 29.82 -20.75 13.95
C GLY A 318 29.57 -21.37 15.31
N GLY A 319 30.52 -22.19 15.75
CA GLY A 319 30.36 -23.14 16.84
C GLY A 319 29.66 -22.58 18.07
N LEU A 320 28.54 -23.21 18.42
CA LEU A 320 28.14 -23.30 19.82
C LEU A 320 29.03 -24.38 20.45
N PRO A 321 29.87 -24.05 21.44
CA PRO A 321 30.61 -25.07 22.17
C PRO A 321 29.60 -25.96 22.88
N SER A 322 29.69 -27.26 22.63
CA SER A 322 29.00 -28.29 23.42
C SER A 322 29.28 -28.04 24.89
N ARG A 323 28.23 -27.86 25.69
CA ARG A 323 28.29 -28.05 27.13
C ARG A 323 28.23 -29.55 27.43
#